data_AF-A0A1E2RZI1-F1
#
_entry.id   AF-A0A1E2RZI1-F1
#
_cell.length_a   1.000
_cell.length_b   1.000
_cell.length_c   1.000
_cell.angle_alpha   90.00
_cell.angle_beta   90.00
_cell.angle_gamma   90.00
#
_symmetry.space_group_name_H-M   'P 1'
#
loop_
_entity.id
_entity.type
_entity.pdbx_description
1 polymer ?
#
loop_
_entity_poly.entity_id
_entity_poly.type
_entity_poly.pdbx_seq_one_letter_code
_entity_poly.pdbx_strand_id
1 'polypeptide(L)' 'MKITLESQEQFALVDGIECRIWHGATQGGAEVIALIPLILTPKESDQSEFEAELREVPDTVKQTAPIDPKRVI' A
#
# COMPACT_ATOMS: atom_id res chain seq x y z
N MET A 1 -2.23 7.33 12.99
CA MET A 1 -3.43 7.40 12.13
C MET A 1 -3.59 6.07 11.41
N LYS A 2 -4.83 5.58 11.23
CA LYS A 2 -5.14 4.34 10.50
C LYS A 2 -6.08 4.66 9.33
N ILE A 3 -5.84 4.02 8.19
CA ILE A 3 -6.66 4.14 6.98
C ILE A 3 -6.93 2.71 6.49
N THR A 4 -8.15 2.43 6.09
CA THR A 4 -8.54 1.18 5.43
C THR A 4 -8.84 1.51 3.97
N LEU A 5 -8.25 0.77 3.04
CA LEU A 5 -8.44 0.96 1.60
C LEU A 5 -8.78 -0.38 0.93
N GLU A 6 -9.64 -0.33 -0.07
CA GLU A 6 -10.06 -1.46 -0.88
C GLU A 6 -9.77 -1.17 -2.36
N SER A 7 -9.09 -2.13 -3.01
CA SER A 7 -8.77 -2.08 -4.43
C SER A 7 -10.06 -2.09 -5.26
N GLN A 8 -10.20 -1.13 -6.16
CA GLN A 8 -11.28 -1.13 -7.15
C GLN A 8 -10.82 -1.77 -8.45
N GLU A 9 -11.77 -2.20 -9.28
CA GLU A 9 -11.51 -2.67 -10.66
C GLU A 9 -11.35 -1.51 -11.66
N GLN A 10 -11.21 -0.29 -11.15
CA GLN A 10 -11.11 0.93 -11.96
C GLN A 10 -9.65 1.39 -12.05
N PHE A 11 -9.29 1.87 -13.24
CA PHE A 11 -7.96 2.38 -13.56
C PHE A 11 -8.07 3.81 -14.08
N ALA A 12 -7.07 4.64 -13.76
CA ALA A 12 -6.96 6.01 -14.22
C ALA A 12 -5.53 6.27 -14.72
N LEU A 13 -5.43 7.06 -15.79
CA LEU A 13 -4.15 7.58 -16.26
C LEU A 13 -3.89 8.93 -15.59
N VAL A 14 -2.83 9.03 -14.80
CA VAL A 14 -2.45 10.27 -14.11
C VAL A 14 -1.02 10.60 -14.48
N ASP A 15 -0.82 11.76 -15.11
CA ASP A 15 0.49 12.21 -15.63
C ASP A 15 1.20 11.17 -16.51
N GLY A 16 0.41 10.42 -17.30
CA GLY A 16 0.92 9.36 -18.18
C GLY A 16 1.22 8.03 -17.50
N ILE A 17 0.95 7.90 -16.20
CA ILE A 17 1.14 6.67 -15.41
C ILE A 17 -0.22 6.01 -15.17
N GLU A 18 -0.34 4.73 -15.55
CA GLU A 18 -1.54 3.95 -15.25
C GLU A 18 -1.59 3.62 -13.75
N CYS A 19 -2.65 4.05 -13.09
CA CYS A 19 -2.87 3.85 -11.66
C CYS A 19 -4.16 3.05 -11.44
N ARG A 20 -4.14 2.12 -10.48
CA ARG A 20 -5.36 1.51 -9.95
C ARG A 20 -5.97 2.40 -8.89
N ILE A 21 -7.28 2.61 -8.94
CA ILE A 21 -8.01 3.41 -7.95
C ILE A 21 -8.35 2.54 -6.74
N TRP A 22 -8.09 3.05 -5.54
CA TRP A 22 -8.43 2.44 -4.27
C TRP A 22 -9.28 3.40 -3.46
N HIS A 23 -10.36 2.91 -2.88
CA HIS A 23 -11.28 3.71 -2.08
C HIS A 23 -11.25 3.25 -0.63
N GLY A 24 -11.48 4.17 0.29
CA GLY A 24 -11.73 3.81 1.66
C GLY A 24 -11.85 5.03 2.55
N ALA A 25 -11.62 4.83 3.84
CA ALA A 25 -11.82 5.87 4.82
C ALA A 25 -10.74 5.83 5.89
N THR A 26 -10.46 7.00 6.44
CA THR A 26 -9.68 7.14 7.67
C THR A 26 -10.49 6.65 8.87
N GLN A 27 -9.82 6.31 9.97
CA GLN A 27 -10.49 5.99 11.23
C GLN A 27 -11.39 7.14 11.74
N GLY A 28 -11.11 8.38 11.35
CA GLY A 28 -11.92 9.55 11.67
C GLY A 28 -13.14 9.76 10.76
N GLY A 29 -13.39 8.87 9.79
CA GLY A 29 -14.53 8.92 8.89
C GLY A 29 -14.35 9.80 7.65
N ALA A 30 -13.17 10.37 7.42
CA ALA A 30 -12.88 11.07 6.17
C ALA A 30 -12.65 10.07 5.03
N GLU A 31 -13.38 10.24 3.93
CA GLU A 31 -13.22 9.47 2.69
C GLU A 31 -11.85 9.73 2.06
N VAL A 32 -11.26 8.68 1.50
CA VAL A 32 -9.93 8.68 0.88
C VAL A 32 -10.00 7.97 -0.46
N ILE A 33 -9.48 8.64 -1.49
CA ILE A 33 -9.19 8.05 -2.79
C ILE A 33 -7.67 7.97 -2.93
N ALA A 34 -7.16 6.77 -3.13
CA ALA A 34 -5.76 6.51 -3.37
C ALA A 34 -5.54 6.02 -4.81
N LEU A 35 -4.51 6.55 -5.45
CA LEU A 35 -4.07 6.17 -6.79
C LEU A 35 -2.80 5.35 -6.64
N ILE A 36 -2.85 4.07 -6.98
CA ILE A 36 -1.73 3.15 -6.84
C ILE A 36 -1.10 2.93 -8.22
N PRO A 37 0.10 3.49 -8.49
CA PRO A 37 0.78 3.32 -9.77
C PRO A 37 1.02 1.84 -10.09
N LEU A 38 0.76 1.44 -11.32
CA LEU A 38 1.15 0.14 -11.84
C LEU A 38 2.53 0.26 -12.47
N ILE A 39 3.55 -0.12 -11.70
CA ILE A 39 4.92 -0.20 -12.22
C ILE A 39 5.06 -1.57 -12.87
N LEU A 40 5.02 -1.61 -14.20
CA LEU A 40 5.31 -2.82 -14.97
C LEU A 40 6.83 -3.02 -14.99
N THR A 41 7.34 -3.92 -14.17
CA THR A 41 8.71 -4.42 -14.31
C THR A 41 8.78 -5.34 -15.53
N PRO A 42 9.74 -5.15 -16.46
CA PRO A 42 9.98 -6.10 -17.53
C PRO A 42 10.11 -7.52 -16.98
N LYS A 43 9.52 -8.52 -17.64
CA LYS A 43 9.50 -9.91 -17.17
C LYS A 43 10.91 -10.52 -17.01
N GLU A 44 11.90 -9.93 -17.68
CA GLU A 44 13.31 -10.33 -17.67
C GLU A 44 14.18 -9.47 -16.74
N SER A 45 13.58 -8.61 -15.91
CA SER A 45 14.32 -7.83 -14.93
C SER A 45 14.93 -8.77 -13.89
N ASP A 46 16.24 -8.69 -13.70
CA ASP A 46 16.93 -9.38 -12.63
C ASP A 46 16.35 -8.89 -11.28
N GLN A 47 15.59 -9.77 -10.61
CA GLN A 47 14.94 -9.44 -9.34
C GLN A 47 15.94 -9.30 -8.19
N SER A 48 17.21 -9.65 -8.40
CA SER A 48 18.23 -9.63 -7.36
C SER A 48 18.52 -8.20 -6.84
N GLU A 49 18.41 -7.17 -7.68
CA GLU A 49 18.57 -5.78 -7.25
C GLU A 49 17.44 -5.32 -6.34
N PHE A 50 16.18 -5.64 -6.68
CA PHE A 50 15.02 -5.34 -5.84
C PHE A 50 15.06 -6.09 -4.49
N GLU A 51 15.50 -7.35 -4.50
CA GLU A 51 15.69 -8.13 -3.27
C GLU A 51 16.84 -7.61 -2.41
N ALA A 52 17.90 -7.09 -3.02
CA ALA A 52 19.02 -6.47 -2.30
C ALA A 52 18.56 -5.19 -1.59
N GLU A 53 17.84 -4.31 -2.29
CA GLU A 53 17.27 -3.09 -1.71
C GLU A 53 16.30 -3.39 -0.55
N LEU A 54 15.48 -4.43 -0.66
CA LEU A 54 14.59 -4.89 0.41
C LEU A 54 15.35 -5.37 1.66
N ARG A 55 16.53 -5.97 1.50
CA ARG A 55 17.36 -6.43 2.64
C ARG A 55 18.13 -5.30 3.33
N GLU A 56 18.41 -4.21 2.62
CA GLU A 56 19.14 -3.06 3.17
C GLU A 56 18.26 -2.14 4.03
N VAL A 57 16.94 -2.36 4.08
CA VAL A 57 16.06 -1.65 5.02
C VAL A 57 16.32 -2.16 6.44
N PRO A 58 16.89 -1.35 7.36
CA PRO A 58 17.13 -1.79 8.72
C PRO A 58 15.81 -2.11 9.43
N ASP A 59 15.79 -3.21 10.19
CA ASP A 59 14.64 -3.86 10.88
C ASP A 59 13.83 -2.97 11.86
N THR A 60 14.04 -1.66 11.90
CA THR A 60 13.49 -0.75 12.92
C THR A 60 11.99 -0.41 12.81
N VAL A 61 11.19 -1.14 12.03
CA VAL A 61 9.72 -0.96 12.02
C VAL A 61 8.97 -2.29 12.13
N LYS A 62 9.29 -3.11 13.15
CA LYS A 62 8.42 -4.20 13.61
C LYS A 62 7.97 -3.95 15.06
N GLN A 63 7.05 -3.01 15.26
CA GLN A 63 6.15 -3.04 16.42
C GLN A 63 4.71 -2.83 15.94
N THR A 64 4.05 -3.93 15.59
CA THR A 64 2.60 -4.01 15.76
C THR A 64 2.34 -4.78 17.05
N ALA A 65 1.99 -4.07 18.12
CA ALA A 65 1.52 -4.69 19.35
C ALA A 65 0.24 -5.50 19.07
N PRO A 66 0.05 -6.66 19.73
CA PRO A 66 -1.18 -7.43 19.61
C PRO A 66 -2.37 -6.62 20.12
N ILE A 67 -3.43 -6.53 19.32
CA ILE A 67 -4.67 -5.86 19.70
C ILE A 67 -5.43 -6.81 20.63
N ASP A 68 -5.56 -6.43 21.90
CA ASP A 68 -6.27 -7.22 22.91
C ASP A 68 -7.80 -7.18 22.64
N PRO A 69 -8.46 -8.31 22.36
CA PRO A 69 -9.85 -8.35 21.89
C PRO A 69 -10.90 -7.95 22.95
N LYS A 70 -10.51 -7.65 24.20
CA LYS A 70 -11.43 -7.24 25.28
C LYS A 70 -11.70 -5.74 25.38
N ARG A 71 -11.16 -4.92 24.47
CA ARG A 71 -11.26 -3.44 24.55
C ARG A 71 -12.22 -2.79 23.56
N VAL A 72 -13.09 -3.57 22.92
CA VAL A 72 -14.21 -3.04 22.13
C VAL A 72 -15.49 -3.24 22.93
N ILE A 73 -15.87 -2.21 23.68
CA ILE A 73 -17.21 -1.99 24.22
C ILE A 73 -17.76 -0.75 23.53
#